data_AF-A0A5J6FLT6-F1
#
_entry.id   AF-A0A5J6FLT6-F1
#
_cell.length_a   1.000
_cell.length_b   1.000
_cell.length_c   1.000
_cell.angle_alpha   90.00
_cell.angle_beta   90.00
_cell.angle_gamma   90.00
#
_symmetry.space_group_name_H-M   'P 1'
#
loop_
_entity.id
_entity.type
_entity.pdbx_description
1 polymer ?
#
loop_
_entity_poly.entity_id
_entity_poly.type
_entity_poly.pdbx_seq_one_letter_code
_entity_poly.pdbx_strand_id
1 'polypeptide(L)'
;MLLKFFEVEARSPENAGEIPVPGVSYVAQQVKVTAEEWAAYDWSGRAIKRHRTEIRGAFGFRECTREDQARLAEWLAVELCGVELSRDRLADAVVARCREDRLEPPTPGPTTGAGPCSLASARSLACRNGRPARTSRKLLP
;
A
#
# COMPACT_ATOMS: atom_id res chain seq x y z
N MET A 1 6.66 -16.57 7.03
CA MET A 1 7.29 -15.32 6.54
C MET A 1 6.28 -14.22 6.21
N LEU A 2 5.24 -14.51 5.40
CA LEU A 2 4.23 -13.53 4.97
C LEU A 2 3.59 -12.74 6.12
N LEU A 3 3.22 -13.42 7.21
CA LEU A 3 2.59 -12.80 8.39
C LEU A 3 3.48 -11.71 9.01
N LYS A 4 4.77 -12.02 9.21
CA LYS A 4 5.70 -11.07 9.84
C LYS A 4 5.99 -9.87 8.94
N PHE A 5 6.07 -10.09 7.63
CA PHE A 5 6.20 -9.00 6.67
C PHE A 5 4.98 -8.07 6.74
N PHE A 6 3.77 -8.64 6.77
CA PHE A 6 2.53 -7.85 6.85
C PHE A 6 2.42 -7.06 8.15
N GLU A 7 2.90 -7.59 9.27
CA GLU A 7 2.95 -6.87 10.55
C GLU A 7 3.72 -5.54 10.45
N VAL A 8 4.82 -5.52 9.68
CA VAL A 8 5.70 -4.36 9.52
C VAL A 8 5.22 -3.45 8.39
N GLU A 9 4.85 -4.04 7.25
CA GLU A 9 4.57 -3.29 6.03
C GLU A 9 3.09 -2.98 5.81
N ALA A 10 2.19 -3.67 6.53
CA ALA A 10 0.73 -3.60 6.36
C ALA A 10 0.25 -3.89 4.92
N ARG A 11 1.06 -4.64 4.17
CA ARG A 11 0.76 -5.12 2.83
C ARG A 11 1.40 -6.48 2.62
N SER A 12 0.89 -7.21 1.66
CA SER A 12 1.47 -8.49 1.24
C SER A 12 2.70 -8.26 0.35
N PRO A 13 3.74 -9.12 0.46
CA PRO A 13 4.81 -9.13 -0.53
C PRO A 13 4.27 -9.63 -1.88
N GLU A 14 4.73 -9.00 -2.96
CA GLU A 14 4.44 -9.38 -4.35
C GLU A 14 5.29 -10.57 -4.78
N ASN A 15 6.56 -10.61 -4.36
CA ASN A 15 7.52 -11.65 -4.74
C ASN A 15 8.47 -12.03 -3.59
N ALA A 16 9.21 -13.13 -3.79
CA ALA A 16 10.14 -13.67 -2.79
C ALA A 16 11.28 -12.72 -2.40
N GLY A 17 11.69 -11.83 -3.32
CA GLY A 17 12.83 -10.94 -3.15
C GLY A 17 12.60 -9.78 -2.18
N GLU A 18 11.35 -9.50 -1.80
CA GLU A 18 11.03 -8.46 -0.82
C GLU A 18 11.35 -8.88 0.62
N ILE A 19 11.50 -10.18 0.87
CA ILE A 19 11.88 -10.69 2.19
C ILE A 19 13.40 -10.89 2.21
N PRO A 20 14.13 -10.26 3.16
CA PRO A 20 15.57 -10.41 3.25
C PRO A 20 16.00 -11.88 3.40
N VAL A 21 16.96 -12.30 2.58
CA VAL A 21 17.52 -13.67 2.58
C VAL A 21 17.93 -14.13 3.99
N PRO A 22 18.59 -13.30 4.83
CA PRO A 22 18.92 -13.73 6.20
C PRO A 22 17.71 -14.16 7.03
N GLY A 23 16.57 -13.47 6.86
CA GLY A 23 15.32 -13.83 7.54
C GLY A 23 14.75 -15.14 7.04
N VAL A 24 14.81 -15.39 5.73
CA VAL A 24 14.38 -16.65 5.11
C VAL A 24 15.24 -17.81 5.61
N SER A 25 16.57 -17.65 5.58
CA SER A 25 17.52 -18.67 6.05
C SER A 25 17.32 -18.99 7.53
N TYR A 26 17.11 -17.96 8.36
CA TYR A 26 16.86 -18.15 9.79
C TYR A 26 15.62 -19.02 10.03
N VAL A 27 14.49 -18.70 9.40
CA VAL A 27 13.25 -19.46 9.59
C VAL A 27 13.33 -20.85 8.98
N ALA A 28 13.99 -21.00 7.82
CA ALA A 28 14.21 -22.31 7.18
C ALA A 28 14.95 -23.29 8.10
N GLN A 29 15.97 -22.81 8.82
CA GLN A 29 16.69 -23.61 9.82
C GLN A 29 15.78 -24.08 10.96
N GLN A 30 14.88 -23.21 11.45
CA GLN A 30 13.97 -23.56 12.55
C GLN A 30 12.99 -24.66 12.17
N VAL A 31 12.49 -24.64 10.93
CA VAL A 31 11.51 -25.62 10.43
C VAL A 31 12.17 -26.79 9.68
N LYS A 32 13.51 -26.86 9.67
CA LYS A 32 14.33 -27.92 9.04
C LYS A 32 14.04 -28.11 7.55
N VAL A 33 13.86 -27.02 6.82
CA VAL A 33 13.69 -27.01 5.36
C VAL A 33 14.82 -26.25 4.68
N THR A 34 15.00 -26.45 3.37
CA THR A 34 15.98 -25.66 2.61
C THR A 34 15.41 -24.28 2.30
N ALA A 35 16.26 -23.25 2.30
CA ALA A 35 15.84 -21.90 1.93
C ALA A 35 15.42 -21.81 0.45
N GLU A 36 15.83 -22.76 -0.38
CA GLU A 36 15.46 -22.86 -1.80
C GLU A 36 13.95 -23.07 -2.00
N GLU A 37 13.28 -23.74 -1.05
CA GLU A 37 11.82 -23.90 -1.10
C GLU A 37 11.07 -22.57 -1.08
N TRP A 38 11.66 -21.52 -0.48
CA TRP A 38 11.10 -20.18 -0.51
C TRP A 38 11.09 -19.57 -1.92
N ALA A 39 12.17 -19.78 -2.67
CA ALA A 39 12.28 -19.32 -4.05
C ALA A 39 11.36 -20.11 -4.98
N ALA A 40 11.17 -21.40 -4.71
CA ALA A 40 10.26 -22.28 -5.46
C ALA A 40 8.77 -22.10 -5.10
N TYR A 41 8.46 -21.29 -4.08
CA TYR A 41 7.08 -21.05 -3.66
C TYR A 41 6.23 -20.42 -4.78
N ASP A 42 5.01 -20.91 -4.98
CA ASP A 42 4.10 -20.38 -6.00
C ASP A 42 3.43 -19.07 -5.54
N TRP A 43 4.01 -17.95 -5.98
CA TRP A 43 3.54 -16.58 -5.73
C TRP A 43 2.30 -16.17 -6.54
N SER A 44 1.83 -17.02 -7.44
CA SER A 44 0.64 -16.78 -8.27
C SER A 44 -0.54 -17.72 -7.97
N GLY A 45 -0.27 -18.79 -7.21
CA GLY A 45 -1.18 -19.89 -6.96
C GLY A 45 -2.34 -19.60 -6.04
N ARG A 46 -3.15 -20.64 -5.78
CA ARG A 46 -4.29 -20.55 -4.86
C ARG A 46 -3.85 -20.41 -3.39
N ALA A 47 -2.73 -21.04 -3.02
CA ALA A 47 -2.23 -21.03 -1.65
C ALA A 47 -1.86 -19.63 -1.17
N ILE A 48 -1.09 -18.88 -1.96
CA ILE A 48 -0.72 -17.49 -1.63
C ILE A 48 -1.94 -16.56 -1.55
N LYS A 49 -2.92 -16.73 -2.45
CA LYS A 49 -4.18 -15.96 -2.40
C LYS A 49 -4.92 -16.21 -1.09
N ARG A 50 -5.05 -17.48 -0.68
CA ARG A 50 -5.64 -17.85 0.61
C ARG A 50 -4.87 -17.23 1.79
N HIS A 51 -3.54 -17.37 1.81
CA HIS A 51 -2.71 -16.81 2.88
C HIS A 51 -2.85 -15.29 2.98
N ARG A 52 -2.89 -14.56 1.85
CA ARG A 52 -3.12 -13.10 1.83
C ARG A 52 -4.46 -12.73 2.46
N THR A 53 -5.52 -13.48 2.18
CA THR A 53 -6.84 -13.27 2.79
C THR A 53 -6.84 -13.56 4.29
N GLU A 54 -6.23 -14.67 4.71
CA GLU A 54 -6.15 -15.05 6.13
C GLU A 54 -5.34 -14.03 6.94
N ILE A 55 -4.21 -13.58 6.40
CA ILE A 55 -3.34 -12.58 7.05
C ILE A 55 -4.07 -11.24 7.18
N ARG A 56 -4.73 -10.77 6.11
CA ARG A 56 -5.55 -9.55 6.19
C ARG A 56 -6.61 -9.66 7.27
N GLY A 57 -7.34 -10.79 7.29
CA GLY A 57 -8.35 -11.06 8.33
C GLY A 57 -7.76 -11.02 9.74
N ALA A 58 -6.58 -11.62 9.94
CA ALA A 58 -5.89 -11.63 11.24
C ALA A 58 -5.50 -10.22 11.73
N PHE A 59 -5.11 -9.30 10.83
CA PHE A 59 -4.78 -7.91 11.20
C PHE A 59 -5.98 -6.94 11.10
N GLY A 60 -7.15 -7.41 10.66
CA GLY A 60 -8.33 -6.58 10.46
C GLY A 60 -8.23 -5.63 9.26
N PHE A 61 -7.41 -5.98 8.26
CA PHE A 61 -7.27 -5.24 7.02
C PHE A 61 -8.28 -5.72 5.97
N ARG A 62 -8.65 -4.81 5.07
CA ARG A 62 -9.45 -5.11 3.88
C ARG A 62 -8.78 -4.63 2.60
N GLU A 63 -9.18 -5.21 1.47
CA GLU A 63 -8.77 -4.75 0.15
C GLU A 63 -9.24 -3.30 -0.08
N CYS A 64 -8.36 -2.49 -0.68
CA CYS A 64 -8.70 -1.14 -1.12
C CYS A 64 -9.63 -1.21 -2.34
N THR A 65 -10.86 -0.70 -2.20
CA THR A 65 -11.84 -0.65 -3.28
C THR A 65 -11.65 0.60 -4.15
N ARG A 66 -12.31 0.66 -5.31
CA ARG A 66 -12.33 1.89 -6.15
C ARG A 66 -12.90 3.10 -5.42
N GLU A 67 -13.86 2.89 -4.52
CA GLU A 67 -14.44 3.96 -3.72
C GLU A 67 -13.42 4.50 -2.71
N ASP A 68 -12.66 3.61 -2.06
CA ASP A 68 -11.59 4.01 -1.15
C ASP A 68 -10.50 4.78 -1.89
N GLN A 69 -10.15 4.36 -3.11
CA GLN A 69 -9.20 5.08 -3.96
C GLN A 69 -9.68 6.49 -4.28
N ALA A 70 -10.98 6.68 -4.56
CA ALA A 70 -11.55 8.00 -4.79
C ALA A 70 -11.49 8.87 -3.52
N ARG A 71 -11.81 8.31 -2.35
CA ARG A 71 -11.70 9.00 -1.06
C ARG A 71 -10.26 9.40 -0.74
N LEU A 72 -9.29 8.51 -0.98
CA LEU A 72 -7.86 8.81 -0.82
C LEU A 72 -7.39 9.91 -1.78
N ALA A 73 -7.88 9.90 -3.02
CA ALA A 73 -7.57 10.94 -4.00
C ALA A 73 -8.12 12.31 -3.60
N GLU A 74 -9.35 12.35 -3.10
CA GLU A 74 -9.97 13.58 -2.59
C GLU A 74 -9.22 14.11 -1.35
N TRP A 75 -8.91 13.22 -0.41
CA TRP A 75 -8.11 13.57 0.77
C TRP A 75 -6.74 14.15 0.39
N LEU A 76 -6.01 13.50 -0.53
CA LEU A 76 -4.74 14.03 -1.06
C LEU A 76 -4.92 15.43 -1.67
N ALA A 77 -6.01 15.64 -2.41
CA ALA A 77 -6.28 16.91 -3.06
C ALA A 77 -6.63 18.03 -2.06
N VAL A 78 -7.16 17.71 -0.88
CA VAL A 78 -7.52 18.70 0.15
C VAL A 78 -6.33 18.99 1.06
N GLU A 79 -5.65 17.96 1.57
CA GLU A 79 -4.63 18.10 2.62
C GLU A 79 -3.23 18.43 2.09
N LEU A 80 -2.90 17.99 0.86
CA LEU A 80 -1.53 18.09 0.32
C LEU A 80 -1.41 19.01 -0.90
N CYS A 81 -2.52 19.47 -1.48
CA CYS A 81 -2.47 20.44 -2.56
C CYS A 81 -1.90 21.78 -2.07
N GLY A 82 -0.64 22.04 -2.44
CA GLY A 82 0.07 23.30 -2.17
C GLY A 82 1.24 23.19 -1.20
N VAL A 83 1.37 22.06 -0.48
CA VAL A 83 2.43 21.86 0.52
C VAL A 83 3.51 20.90 0.01
N GLU A 84 3.12 19.82 -0.68
CA GLU A 84 4.06 18.78 -1.09
C GLU A 84 3.94 18.47 -2.59
N LEU A 85 5.06 18.51 -3.30
CA LEU A 85 5.12 18.28 -4.74
C LEU A 85 5.85 16.99 -5.11
N SER A 86 6.58 16.38 -4.17
CA SER A 86 7.28 15.12 -4.40
C SER A 86 6.32 13.95 -4.51
N ARG A 87 6.41 13.22 -5.63
CA ARG A 87 5.59 12.01 -5.86
C ARG A 87 5.81 10.96 -4.79
N ASP A 88 7.05 10.80 -4.32
CA ASP A 88 7.41 9.78 -3.34
C ASP A 88 6.81 10.10 -1.97
N ARG A 89 6.86 11.37 -1.56
CA ARG A 89 6.23 11.83 -0.31
C ARG A 89 4.72 11.66 -0.33
N LEU A 90 4.08 11.93 -1.47
CA LEU A 90 2.65 11.69 -1.65
C LEU A 90 2.31 10.21 -1.60
N ALA A 91 3.14 9.33 -2.16
CA ALA A 91 2.95 7.88 -2.09
C ALA A 91 3.07 7.38 -0.64
N ASP A 92 4.08 7.83 0.10
CA ASP A 92 4.25 7.51 1.52
C ASP A 92 3.05 7.95 2.36
N ALA A 93 2.52 9.15 2.10
CA ALA A 93 1.34 9.67 2.78
C ALA A 93 0.10 8.83 2.53
N VAL A 94 -0.09 8.34 1.30
CA VAL A 94 -1.19 7.41 0.97
C VAL A 94 -1.02 6.09 1.69
N VAL A 95 0.21 5.53 1.72
CA VAL A 95 0.48 4.28 2.44
C VAL A 95 0.20 4.44 3.93
N ALA A 96 0.63 5.55 4.54
CA ALA A 96 0.33 5.86 5.94
C ALA A 96 -1.19 5.95 6.17
N ARG A 97 -1.92 6.65 5.30
CA ARG A 97 -3.36 6.79 5.42
C ARG A 97 -4.10 5.45 5.26
N CYS A 98 -3.68 4.62 4.30
CA CYS A 98 -4.19 3.27 4.14
C CYS A 98 -4.01 2.43 5.41
N ARG A 99 -2.85 2.56 6.09
CA ARG A 99 -2.60 1.87 7.37
C ARG A 99 -3.57 2.31 8.47
N GLU A 100 -3.85 3.61 8.58
CA GLU A 100 -4.83 4.16 9.53
C GLU A 100 -6.23 3.61 9.27
N ASP A 101 -6.64 3.59 8.00
CA ASP A 101 -7.97 3.14 7.58
C ASP A 101 -8.10 1.60 7.47
N ARG A 102 -7.03 0.86 7.83
CA ARG A 102 -6.89 -0.61 7.70
C ARG A 102 -7.19 -1.11 6.28
N LEU A 103 -6.68 -0.36 5.31
CA LEU A 103 -6.72 -0.68 3.89
C LEU A 103 -5.36 -1.23 3.48
N GLU A 104 -5.35 -2.37 2.80
CA GLU A 104 -4.14 -2.80 2.11
C GLU A 104 -3.91 -1.85 0.93
N PRO A 105 -2.75 -1.15 0.86
CA PRO A 105 -2.49 -0.23 -0.24
C PRO A 105 -2.47 -0.98 -1.58
N PRO A 106 -3.06 -0.41 -2.65
CA PRO A 106 -3.06 -1.05 -3.95
C PRO A 106 -1.62 -1.21 -4.43
N THR A 107 -1.25 -2.44 -4.80
CA THR A 107 0.11 -2.73 -5.28
C THR A 107 0.42 -1.99 -6.58
N PRO A 108 1.63 -1.43 -6.74
CA PRO A 108 2.00 -0.62 -7.91
C PRO A 108 2.31 -1.43 -9.19
N GLY A 109 2.10 -2.75 -9.20
CA GLY A 109 2.39 -3.62 -10.35
C GLY A 109 1.59 -3.33 -11.64
N PRO A 110 2.02 -3.84 -12.80
CA PRO A 110 1.33 -3.65 -14.08
C PRO A 110 0.07 -4.52 -14.13
N THR A 111 -1.06 -3.95 -13.74
CA THR A 111 -2.37 -4.60 -13.88
C THR A 111 -2.91 -4.42 -15.29
N THR A 112 -2.84 -5.49 -16.09
CA THR A 112 -3.86 -5.76 -17.11
C THR A 112 -5.22 -5.79 -16.40
N GLY A 113 -6.00 -4.72 -16.56
CA GLY A 113 -7.42 -4.71 -16.19
C GLY A 113 -7.81 -4.05 -14.85
N ALA A 114 -7.03 -3.14 -14.30
CA ALA A 114 -7.50 -2.10 -13.37
C ALA A 114 -6.34 -1.12 -13.22
N GLY A 115 -6.47 0.08 -13.79
CA GLY A 115 -5.34 1.00 -13.94
C GLY A 115 -4.54 1.19 -12.65
N PRO A 116 -3.23 1.41 -12.75
CA PRO A 116 -2.40 1.69 -11.59
C PRO A 116 -3.02 2.83 -10.80
N CYS A 117 -2.71 2.87 -9.51
CA CYS A 117 -2.97 4.01 -8.63
C CYS A 117 -2.64 5.32 -9.37
N SER A 118 -3.65 5.91 -10.02
CA SER A 118 -3.50 7.13 -10.79
C SER A 118 -3.73 8.34 -9.89
N LEU A 119 -3.35 8.21 -8.61
CA LEU A 119 -3.23 9.36 -7.71
C LEU A 119 -2.24 10.39 -8.27
N ALA A 120 -1.30 9.97 -9.12
CA ALA A 120 -0.48 10.87 -9.94
C ALA A 120 -1.29 11.67 -10.99
N SER A 121 -2.40 11.14 -11.51
CA SER A 121 -3.29 11.84 -12.45
C SER A 121 -4.36 12.67 -11.73
N ALA A 122 -4.82 12.26 -10.54
CA ALA A 122 -5.72 13.05 -9.70
C ALA A 122 -5.11 14.42 -9.34
N ARG A 123 -3.78 14.45 -9.16
CA ARG A 123 -2.99 15.68 -8.99
C ARG A 123 -3.22 16.67 -10.13
N SER A 124 -3.38 16.20 -11.37
CA SER A 124 -3.45 17.03 -12.56
C SER A 124 -4.83 17.64 -12.82
N LEU A 125 -5.93 17.02 -12.37
CA LEU A 125 -7.27 17.64 -12.46
C LEU A 125 -7.58 18.53 -11.26
N ALA A 126 -7.19 18.13 -10.05
CA ALA A 126 -7.47 18.91 -8.84
C ALA A 126 -6.59 20.16 -8.73
N CYS A 127 -5.28 20.06 -8.99
CA CYS A 127 -4.39 21.24 -8.94
C CYS A 127 -4.59 22.21 -10.12
N ARG A 128 -5.04 21.76 -11.30
CA ARG A 128 -5.26 22.68 -12.45
C ARG A 128 -6.54 23.52 -12.31
N ASN A 129 -7.56 23.02 -11.62
CA ASN A 129 -8.85 23.71 -11.47
C ASN A 129 -9.01 24.41 -10.10
N GLY A 130 -8.12 24.15 -9.14
CA GLY A 130 -8.13 24.80 -7.84
C GLY A 130 -7.48 26.18 -7.87
N ARG A 131 -8.26 27.23 -8.16
CA ARG A 131 -7.98 28.55 -7.56
C ARG A 131 -7.77 28.32 -6.06
N PRO A 132 -6.74 28.89 -5.42
CA PRO A 132 -6.58 28.76 -3.98
C PRO A 132 -7.82 29.35 -3.31
N ALA A 133 -8.61 28.50 -2.65
CA ALA A 133 -9.65 28.96 -1.75
C ALA A 133 -8.94 29.73 -0.64
N ARG A 134 -9.08 31.06 -0.72
CA ARG A 134 -8.52 32.05 0.21
C ARG A 134 -8.87 31.59 1.63
N THR A 135 -7.88 31.10 2.35
CA THR A 135 -8.03 30.66 3.74
C THR A 135 -8.34 31.90 4.57
N SER A 136 -9.60 32.09 4.93
CA SER A 136 -9.94 32.97 6.06
C SER A 136 -9.62 32.21 7.34
N ARG A 137 -8.33 32.08 7.64
CA ARG A 137 -7.89 31.67 8.96
C ARG A 137 -8.15 32.85 9.89
N LYS A 138 -9.33 32.87 10.50
CA LYS A 138 -9.59 33.70 11.68
C LYS A 138 -8.55 33.33 12.73
N LEU A 139 -7.59 34.23 12.95
CA LEU A 139 -6.92 34.32 14.24
C LEU A 139 -7.99 34.61 15.27
N LEU A 140 -8.02 33.85 16.35
CA LEU A 140 -8.74 34.15 17.57
C LEU A 140 -8.03 33.41 18.71
N PRO A 141 -8.07 33.95 19.93
CA PRO A 141 -7.22 35.05 20.37
C PRO A 141 -6.22 34.62 21.44
#